data_AF-A0A501QCK3-F1
#
_entry.id   AF-A0A501QCK3-F1
#
_cell.length_a   1.000
_cell.length_b   1.000
_cell.length_c   1.000
_cell.angle_alpha   90.00
_cell.angle_beta   90.00
_cell.angle_gamma   90.00
#
_symmetry.space_group_name_H-M   'P 1'
#
loop_
_entity.id
_entity.type
_entity.pdbx_description
1 polymer ?
#
loop_
_entity_poly.entity_id
_entity_poly.type
_entity_poly.pdbx_seq_one_letter_code
_entity_poly.pdbx_strand_id
1 'polypeptide(L)'
;MNAKIRLVALALCSGAFCAQAQNTVVGTGTLGTGNVAPPSTQNTVVGSLIGGSANTGGANSFFGYQAGMANAGGGKNTFLGALGGVSNISGGENVFTGYSSGFKSTSGNYNVFTGAYSGYNSSKASNNVFTGWSAGYSNIKGEHNVFSGYKSGYYNTADGNVFYGAYSGQNNTTGYGNVFSGTYAGFSNITGALNTFTGNNSGYSNTGWSNSFYGYDSGRSNTSGYANTFAGNNSGYSNIGGSENSFYGYDSGRLNTSGFQNSYLGFNAGYGNTTGSQNVSVGASSGYKSATAIDNVFVGFVAGFNTTTSSNTFVGSGVGFLNSTGEGNTYIGASAGHDSKIGSRNVFLGNSAGYFEQASNKLHIANNAATTLIYGDFSTGKVGIGGINTYATPDTFPATAGAVSLANYKLFVKGGILTEEVRVNLMSAWADYVFAPEYQLKPLAEVETFIKENGHLPNVPSAAKVAEEGIELGEIAKIQQEKIEELTLYLIEQNKKIEELTKQVKILSERN
;
A
#
# COMPACT_ATOMS: atom_id res chain seq x y z
N MET A 1 -36.00 -44.92 -61.72
CA MET A 1 -36.59 -43.59 -61.98
C MET A 1 -38.11 -43.74 -61.93
N ASN A 2 -38.73 -43.39 -60.79
CA ASN A 2 -40.07 -42.77 -60.66
C ASN A 2 -40.57 -42.89 -59.22
N ALA A 3 -40.59 -41.74 -58.55
CA ALA A 3 -41.08 -41.53 -57.20
C ALA A 3 -42.62 -41.60 -57.17
N LYS A 4 -43.17 -42.28 -56.17
CA LYS A 4 -44.50 -42.00 -55.65
C LYS A 4 -44.37 -41.72 -54.16
N ILE A 5 -44.34 -40.44 -53.84
CA ILE A 5 -44.50 -39.88 -52.50
C ILE A 5 -45.82 -40.42 -51.93
N ARG A 6 -45.74 -41.28 -50.91
CA ARG A 6 -46.89 -41.64 -50.08
C ARG A 6 -46.94 -40.67 -48.91
N LEU A 7 -47.86 -39.72 -49.03
CA LEU A 7 -48.36 -38.85 -47.98
C LEU A 7 -48.83 -39.74 -46.81
N VAL A 8 -48.06 -39.79 -45.72
CA VAL A 8 -48.51 -40.45 -44.48
C VAL A 8 -49.53 -39.54 -43.83
N ALA A 9 -50.75 -40.08 -43.70
CA ALA A 9 -51.89 -39.45 -43.07
C ALA A 9 -51.55 -38.98 -41.65
N LEU A 10 -51.65 -37.68 -41.41
CA LEU A 10 -51.71 -37.11 -40.08
C LEU A 10 -53.12 -37.39 -39.55
N ALA A 11 -53.25 -38.38 -38.66
CA ALA A 11 -54.49 -38.71 -37.99
C ALA A 11 -54.93 -37.52 -37.11
N LEU A 12 -55.97 -36.80 -37.55
CA LEU A 12 -56.64 -35.73 -36.83
C LEU A 12 -57.50 -36.32 -35.71
N CYS A 13 -56.95 -36.40 -34.49
CA CYS A 13 -57.74 -36.51 -33.27
C CYS A 13 -58.19 -35.12 -32.82
N SER A 14 -59.48 -34.81 -33.00
CA SER A 14 -60.33 -33.91 -32.18
C SER A 14 -59.72 -32.63 -31.56
N GLY A 15 -58.88 -31.89 -32.26
CA GLY A 15 -58.39 -30.56 -31.87
C GLY A 15 -58.85 -29.51 -32.86
N ALA A 16 -59.59 -28.50 -32.41
CA ALA A 16 -60.06 -27.40 -33.25
C ALA A 16 -58.89 -26.50 -33.69
N PHE A 17 -58.59 -26.48 -34.99
CA PHE A 17 -57.82 -25.39 -35.60
C PHE A 17 -58.77 -24.20 -35.75
N CYS A 18 -58.70 -23.22 -34.84
CA CYS A 18 -59.48 -21.98 -34.95
C CYS A 18 -58.53 -20.84 -35.31
N ALA A 19 -58.55 -20.41 -36.57
CA ALA A 19 -57.88 -19.18 -36.99
C ALA A 19 -58.82 -17.99 -36.74
N GLN A 20 -58.73 -17.37 -35.57
CA GLN A 20 -59.35 -16.07 -35.29
C GLN A 20 -58.26 -14.99 -35.31
N ALA A 21 -58.43 -13.95 -36.14
CA ALA A 21 -57.61 -12.73 -36.16
C ALA A 21 -56.06 -12.94 -36.19
N GLN A 22 -55.55 -13.68 -37.19
CA GLN A 22 -54.10 -13.98 -37.38
C GLN A 22 -53.43 -14.76 -36.23
N ASN A 23 -54.19 -15.51 -35.42
CA ASN A 23 -53.64 -16.34 -34.34
C ASN A 23 -53.58 -17.83 -34.75
N THR A 24 -52.58 -18.57 -34.23
CA THR A 24 -52.39 -20.02 -34.41
C THR A 24 -52.50 -20.74 -33.06
N VAL A 25 -53.43 -21.68 -32.93
CA VAL A 25 -53.65 -22.45 -31.68
C VAL A 25 -53.66 -23.96 -32.00
N VAL A 26 -52.83 -24.75 -31.30
CA VAL A 26 -52.71 -26.20 -31.49
C VAL A 26 -52.64 -26.91 -30.12
N GLY A 27 -53.64 -27.73 -29.76
CA GLY A 27 -53.62 -28.45 -28.49
C GLY A 27 -54.95 -29.10 -28.07
N THR A 28 -54.93 -29.80 -26.93
CA THR A 28 -56.08 -30.53 -26.37
C THR A 28 -56.42 -30.02 -24.96
N GLY A 29 -57.69 -29.71 -24.69
CA GLY A 29 -58.19 -29.34 -23.37
C GLY A 29 -59.58 -28.69 -23.42
N THR A 30 -60.53 -29.22 -22.65
CA THR A 30 -61.96 -28.84 -22.65
C THR A 30 -62.29 -27.56 -21.87
N LEU A 31 -61.31 -26.90 -21.23
CA LEU A 31 -61.51 -25.72 -20.36
C LEU A 31 -60.44 -24.61 -20.55
N GLY A 32 -59.92 -24.43 -21.76
CA GLY A 32 -58.89 -23.43 -22.01
C GLY A 32 -58.37 -23.44 -23.44
N THR A 33 -59.28 -23.47 -24.42
CA THR A 33 -58.91 -23.11 -25.79
C THR A 33 -58.32 -21.71 -25.73
N GLY A 34 -57.06 -21.55 -26.15
CA GLY A 34 -56.32 -20.29 -26.09
C GLY A 34 -57.21 -19.12 -26.46
N ASN A 35 -57.69 -18.41 -25.44
CA ASN A 35 -58.73 -17.40 -25.59
C ASN A 35 -58.00 -16.12 -26.02
N VAL A 36 -57.52 -16.15 -27.26
CA VAL A 36 -56.91 -15.01 -27.92
C VAL A 36 -58.06 -14.12 -28.37
N ALA A 37 -58.63 -13.40 -27.40
CA ALA A 37 -59.80 -12.57 -27.60
C ALA A 37 -59.38 -11.24 -28.25
N PRO A 38 -60.08 -10.77 -29.29
CA PRO A 38 -59.86 -9.45 -29.87
C PRO A 38 -59.78 -8.37 -28.77
N PRO A 39 -58.86 -7.38 -28.89
CA PRO A 39 -58.16 -6.97 -30.11
C PRO A 39 -56.83 -7.68 -30.42
N SER A 40 -56.46 -8.78 -29.76
CA SER A 40 -55.14 -9.40 -29.96
C SER A 40 -54.97 -10.13 -31.29
N THR A 41 -53.78 -9.98 -31.89
CA THR A 41 -53.40 -10.58 -33.19
C THR A 41 -51.99 -11.18 -33.13
N GLN A 42 -51.67 -12.09 -34.06
CA GLN A 42 -50.32 -12.69 -34.27
C GLN A 42 -49.79 -13.57 -33.13
N ASN A 43 -50.66 -14.17 -32.33
CA ASN A 43 -50.26 -15.11 -31.28
C ASN A 43 -50.13 -16.55 -31.80
N THR A 44 -49.12 -17.28 -31.35
CA THR A 44 -48.91 -18.72 -31.58
C THR A 44 -48.94 -19.46 -30.26
N VAL A 45 -49.81 -20.46 -30.12
CA VAL A 45 -50.04 -21.21 -28.88
C VAL A 45 -50.06 -22.72 -29.18
N VAL A 46 -49.17 -23.50 -28.54
CA VAL A 46 -49.03 -24.95 -28.78
C VAL A 46 -48.89 -25.75 -27.47
N GLY A 47 -49.88 -26.60 -27.15
CA GLY A 47 -49.93 -27.50 -25.99
C GLY A 47 -51.24 -27.42 -25.20
N SER A 48 -51.28 -27.87 -23.94
CA SER A 48 -52.49 -27.95 -23.12
C SER A 48 -52.55 -26.90 -21.99
N LEU A 49 -53.75 -26.36 -21.73
CA LEU A 49 -54.04 -25.33 -20.70
C LEU A 49 -53.23 -24.02 -20.85
N ILE A 50 -53.00 -23.56 -22.08
CA ILE A 50 -52.14 -22.40 -22.41
C ILE A 50 -52.96 -21.13 -22.63
N GLY A 51 -52.46 -19.97 -22.18
CA GLY A 51 -53.04 -18.65 -22.52
C GLY A 51 -54.45 -18.40 -21.95
N GLY A 52 -54.73 -18.91 -20.75
CA GLY A 52 -56.05 -19.07 -20.14
C GLY A 52 -56.80 -17.84 -19.62
N SER A 53 -56.37 -16.60 -19.88
CA SER A 53 -57.16 -15.41 -19.51
C SER A 53 -57.13 -14.39 -20.64
N ALA A 54 -58.19 -14.33 -21.47
CA ALA A 54 -58.45 -13.30 -22.49
C ALA A 54 -57.18 -12.54 -22.94
N ASN A 55 -56.25 -13.21 -23.63
CA ASN A 55 -54.97 -12.61 -23.98
C ASN A 55 -55.21 -11.43 -24.93
N THR A 56 -55.26 -10.21 -24.39
CA THR A 56 -55.46 -8.98 -25.18
C THR A 56 -54.15 -8.44 -25.77
N GLY A 57 -53.01 -9.04 -25.42
CA GLY A 57 -51.69 -8.71 -25.98
C GLY A 57 -51.41 -9.44 -27.31
N GLY A 58 -50.83 -8.74 -28.29
CA GLY A 58 -50.47 -9.32 -29.58
C GLY A 58 -49.06 -9.94 -29.64
N ALA A 59 -48.78 -10.71 -30.69
CA ALA A 59 -47.46 -11.25 -31.05
C ALA A 59 -46.78 -12.18 -30.03
N ASN A 60 -47.54 -12.94 -29.23
CA ASN A 60 -46.97 -13.89 -28.27
C ASN A 60 -46.75 -15.29 -28.88
N SER A 61 -45.73 -16.01 -28.42
CA SER A 61 -45.38 -17.38 -28.82
C SER A 61 -45.28 -18.29 -27.58
N PHE A 62 -46.28 -19.12 -27.32
CA PHE A 62 -46.37 -19.99 -26.14
C PHE A 62 -46.35 -21.48 -26.50
N PHE A 63 -45.43 -22.23 -25.92
CA PHE A 63 -45.22 -23.65 -26.19
C PHE A 63 -45.05 -24.44 -24.87
N GLY A 64 -45.91 -25.44 -24.63
CA GLY A 64 -45.83 -26.34 -23.49
C GLY A 64 -46.97 -26.20 -22.47
N TYR A 65 -47.12 -27.18 -21.57
CA TYR A 65 -48.20 -27.23 -20.57
C TYR A 65 -48.27 -25.95 -19.73
N GLN A 66 -49.43 -25.27 -19.72
CA GLN A 66 -49.69 -24.06 -18.93
C GLN A 66 -48.78 -22.84 -19.21
N ALA A 67 -48.07 -22.80 -20.34
CA ALA A 67 -47.28 -21.62 -20.68
C ALA A 67 -48.19 -20.36 -20.77
N GLY A 68 -47.77 -19.24 -20.15
CA GLY A 68 -48.50 -17.96 -20.22
C GLY A 68 -49.97 -18.00 -19.78
N MET A 69 -50.35 -18.92 -18.88
CA MET A 69 -51.76 -19.20 -18.54
C MET A 69 -52.55 -17.97 -18.04
N ALA A 70 -51.93 -17.04 -17.31
CA ALA A 70 -52.59 -15.84 -16.78
C ALA A 70 -52.42 -14.59 -17.67
N ASN A 71 -51.88 -14.73 -18.88
CA ASN A 71 -51.52 -13.57 -19.73
C ASN A 71 -52.77 -12.85 -20.24
N ALA A 72 -53.11 -11.74 -19.59
CA ALA A 72 -54.30 -10.93 -19.89
C ALA A 72 -54.01 -9.78 -20.86
N GLY A 73 -52.80 -9.20 -20.90
CA GLY A 73 -52.50 -8.05 -21.76
C GLY A 73 -51.05 -7.87 -22.22
N GLY A 74 -50.10 -8.70 -21.74
CA GLY A 74 -48.71 -8.65 -22.17
C GLY A 74 -48.52 -9.12 -23.61
N GLY A 75 -47.89 -8.31 -24.45
CA GLY A 75 -47.59 -8.64 -25.86
C GLY A 75 -46.13 -9.01 -26.11
N LYS A 76 -45.84 -9.59 -27.28
CA LYS A 76 -44.50 -9.93 -27.78
C LYS A 76 -43.68 -10.85 -26.87
N ASN A 77 -44.34 -11.72 -26.11
CA ASN A 77 -43.67 -12.68 -25.23
C ASN A 77 -43.38 -14.00 -25.96
N THR A 78 -42.26 -14.64 -25.67
CA THR A 78 -41.92 -16.00 -26.13
C THR A 78 -41.72 -16.92 -24.93
N PHE A 79 -42.66 -17.83 -24.65
CA PHE A 79 -42.58 -18.79 -23.56
C PHE A 79 -42.49 -20.22 -24.10
N LEU A 80 -41.38 -20.91 -23.82
CA LEU A 80 -41.08 -22.26 -24.30
C LEU A 80 -40.72 -23.17 -23.12
N GLY A 81 -41.63 -24.06 -22.74
CA GLY A 81 -41.46 -24.99 -21.62
C GLY A 81 -42.72 -25.09 -20.77
N ALA A 82 -42.89 -26.22 -20.08
CA ALA A 82 -44.00 -26.39 -19.15
C ALA A 82 -43.90 -25.35 -18.01
N LEU A 83 -45.03 -24.73 -17.69
CA LEU A 83 -45.17 -23.74 -16.63
C LEU A 83 -44.37 -22.43 -16.84
N GLY A 84 -43.89 -22.15 -18.05
CA GLY A 84 -43.21 -20.89 -18.35
C GLY A 84 -44.16 -19.69 -18.28
N GLY A 85 -43.82 -18.66 -17.49
CA GLY A 85 -44.60 -17.41 -17.42
C GLY A 85 -46.06 -17.57 -16.98
N VAL A 86 -46.41 -18.62 -16.22
CA VAL A 86 -47.79 -18.97 -15.84
C VAL A 86 -48.57 -17.80 -15.24
N SER A 87 -47.95 -17.01 -14.38
CA SER A 87 -48.59 -15.89 -13.67
C SER A 87 -48.46 -14.54 -14.39
N ASN A 88 -47.93 -14.49 -15.62
CA ASN A 88 -47.77 -13.21 -16.33
C ASN A 88 -49.14 -12.63 -16.62
N ILE A 89 -49.46 -11.43 -16.14
CA ILE A 89 -50.76 -10.76 -16.36
C ILE A 89 -50.62 -9.70 -17.45
N SER A 90 -49.64 -8.81 -17.31
CA SER A 90 -49.46 -7.65 -18.21
C SER A 90 -48.03 -7.42 -18.70
N GLY A 91 -47.07 -8.28 -18.32
CA GLY A 91 -45.68 -8.15 -18.74
C GLY A 91 -45.48 -8.47 -20.23
N GLY A 92 -44.77 -7.61 -20.95
CA GLY A 92 -44.50 -7.74 -22.39
C GLY A 92 -43.03 -7.88 -22.72
N GLU A 93 -42.75 -8.32 -23.95
CA GLU A 93 -41.40 -8.43 -24.51
C GLU A 93 -40.45 -9.35 -23.70
N ASN A 94 -41.00 -10.40 -23.09
CA ASN A 94 -40.23 -11.38 -22.32
C ASN A 94 -39.95 -12.66 -23.11
N VAL A 95 -38.77 -13.26 -22.92
CA VAL A 95 -38.39 -14.56 -23.47
C VAL A 95 -38.11 -15.53 -22.33
N PHE A 96 -39.00 -16.49 -22.09
CA PHE A 96 -38.85 -17.50 -21.04
C PHE A 96 -38.72 -18.89 -21.65
N THR A 97 -37.59 -19.57 -21.41
CA THR A 97 -37.29 -20.88 -21.97
C THR A 97 -36.87 -21.83 -20.86
N GLY A 98 -37.60 -22.92 -20.64
CA GLY A 98 -37.33 -23.92 -19.62
C GLY A 98 -38.54 -24.24 -18.72
N TYR A 99 -38.39 -25.27 -17.89
CA TYR A 99 -39.43 -25.64 -16.92
C TYR A 99 -39.60 -24.56 -15.86
N SER A 100 -40.82 -24.02 -15.69
CA SER A 100 -41.15 -22.97 -14.71
C SER A 100 -40.28 -21.70 -14.78
N SER A 101 -39.67 -21.39 -15.93
CA SER A 101 -38.97 -20.12 -16.13
C SER A 101 -39.95 -18.94 -16.04
N GLY A 102 -39.67 -17.95 -15.20
CA GLY A 102 -40.56 -16.79 -15.00
C GLY A 102 -41.93 -17.10 -14.39
N PHE A 103 -42.08 -18.24 -13.68
CA PHE A 103 -43.39 -18.75 -13.23
C PHE A 103 -44.29 -17.72 -12.52
N LYS A 104 -43.74 -16.97 -11.56
CA LYS A 104 -44.45 -15.92 -10.80
C LYS A 104 -44.26 -14.52 -11.37
N SER A 105 -43.73 -14.35 -12.58
CA SER A 105 -43.66 -13.03 -13.20
C SER A 105 -45.06 -12.53 -13.51
N THR A 106 -45.45 -11.34 -13.04
CA THR A 106 -46.83 -10.81 -13.16
C THR A 106 -46.93 -9.61 -14.10
N SER A 107 -45.96 -8.70 -14.07
CA SER A 107 -46.02 -7.45 -14.85
C SER A 107 -44.65 -6.94 -15.32
N GLY A 108 -43.60 -7.76 -15.23
CA GLY A 108 -42.24 -7.39 -15.64
C GLY A 108 -42.07 -7.38 -17.15
N ASN A 109 -41.25 -6.48 -17.69
CA ASN A 109 -41.00 -6.35 -19.13
C ASN A 109 -39.53 -6.62 -19.49
N TYR A 110 -39.28 -6.95 -20.76
CA TYR A 110 -37.92 -7.06 -21.34
C TYR A 110 -36.99 -8.04 -20.61
N ASN A 111 -37.54 -9.15 -20.09
CA ASN A 111 -36.75 -10.17 -19.41
C ASN A 111 -36.42 -11.35 -20.33
N VAL A 112 -35.20 -11.87 -20.27
CA VAL A 112 -34.75 -13.08 -20.96
C VAL A 112 -34.34 -14.13 -19.93
N PHE A 113 -35.18 -15.13 -19.70
CA PHE A 113 -34.94 -16.22 -18.74
C PHE A 113 -34.78 -17.55 -19.48
N THR A 114 -33.62 -18.18 -19.37
CA THR A 114 -33.32 -19.46 -20.02
C THR A 114 -32.75 -20.45 -19.01
N GLY A 115 -33.48 -21.55 -18.75
CA GLY A 115 -33.14 -22.58 -17.78
C GLY A 115 -34.35 -22.96 -16.92
N ALA A 116 -34.30 -24.15 -16.31
CA ALA A 116 -35.36 -24.52 -15.37
C ALA A 116 -35.31 -23.60 -14.14
N TYR A 117 -36.47 -23.08 -13.74
CA TYR A 117 -36.65 -22.16 -12.60
C TYR A 117 -35.89 -20.83 -12.69
N SER A 118 -35.34 -20.44 -13.84
CA SER A 118 -34.72 -19.12 -14.00
C SER A 118 -35.77 -18.01 -13.82
N GLY A 119 -35.52 -17.04 -12.95
CA GLY A 119 -36.46 -15.97 -12.64
C GLY A 119 -37.81 -16.44 -12.04
N TYR A 120 -37.85 -17.59 -11.38
CA TYR A 120 -39.10 -18.21 -10.91
C TYR A 120 -40.01 -17.26 -10.10
N ASN A 121 -39.44 -16.48 -9.18
CA ASN A 121 -40.16 -15.55 -8.31
C ASN A 121 -40.11 -14.08 -8.76
N SER A 122 -39.93 -13.82 -10.07
CA SER A 122 -39.70 -12.46 -10.60
C SER A 122 -40.97 -11.66 -10.90
N SER A 123 -41.76 -11.34 -9.87
CA SER A 123 -43.10 -10.77 -10.00
C SER A 123 -43.19 -9.45 -10.77
N LYS A 124 -42.32 -8.48 -10.48
CA LYS A 124 -42.32 -7.14 -11.09
C LYS A 124 -40.99 -6.71 -11.71
N ALA A 125 -40.01 -7.62 -11.72
CA ALA A 125 -38.66 -7.36 -12.22
C ALA A 125 -38.66 -7.13 -13.75
N SER A 126 -37.92 -6.13 -14.22
CA SER A 126 -37.78 -5.80 -15.65
C SER A 126 -36.32 -5.72 -16.09
N ASN A 127 -36.06 -5.84 -17.39
CA ASN A 127 -34.73 -5.67 -17.99
C ASN A 127 -33.66 -6.66 -17.46
N ASN A 128 -34.03 -7.91 -17.19
CA ASN A 128 -33.10 -8.91 -16.66
C ASN A 128 -32.76 -10.00 -17.68
N VAL A 129 -31.53 -10.52 -17.66
CA VAL A 129 -31.08 -11.65 -18.46
C VAL A 129 -30.57 -12.76 -17.54
N PHE A 130 -31.33 -13.84 -17.38
CA PHE A 130 -30.98 -14.97 -16.53
C PHE A 130 -30.80 -16.25 -17.35
N THR A 131 -29.65 -16.90 -17.17
CA THR A 131 -29.27 -18.10 -17.91
C THR A 131 -28.76 -19.16 -16.94
N GLY A 132 -29.33 -20.36 -16.96
CA GLY A 132 -28.95 -21.47 -16.07
C GLY A 132 -30.03 -21.85 -15.06
N TRP A 133 -29.85 -23.03 -14.45
CA TRP A 133 -30.81 -23.58 -13.50
C TRP A 133 -30.94 -22.70 -12.26
N SER A 134 -32.15 -22.23 -11.97
CA SER A 134 -32.48 -21.32 -10.86
C SER A 134 -31.66 -20.02 -10.81
N ALA A 135 -31.14 -19.54 -11.94
CA ALA A 135 -30.53 -18.20 -12.00
C ALA A 135 -31.59 -17.13 -11.67
N GLY A 136 -31.29 -16.22 -10.75
CA GLY A 136 -32.21 -15.16 -10.33
C GLY A 136 -33.53 -15.65 -9.70
N TYR A 137 -33.56 -16.87 -9.13
CA TYR A 137 -34.78 -17.54 -8.66
C TYR A 137 -35.69 -16.66 -7.79
N SER A 138 -35.11 -15.90 -6.85
CA SER A 138 -35.84 -15.07 -5.88
C SER A 138 -35.92 -13.59 -6.26
N ASN A 139 -35.59 -13.20 -7.50
CA ASN A 139 -35.53 -11.79 -7.87
C ASN A 139 -36.90 -11.14 -8.09
N ILE A 140 -37.55 -10.74 -6.99
CA ILE A 140 -38.93 -10.21 -6.98
C ILE A 140 -39.06 -8.91 -7.78
N LYS A 141 -38.14 -7.96 -7.57
CA LYS A 141 -38.23 -6.58 -8.12
C LYS A 141 -36.96 -6.09 -8.82
N GLY A 142 -35.82 -6.76 -8.64
CA GLY A 142 -34.54 -6.24 -9.10
C GLY A 142 -34.49 -6.09 -10.62
N GLU A 143 -33.94 -4.99 -11.11
CA GLU A 143 -33.88 -4.65 -12.53
C GLU A 143 -32.44 -4.58 -13.06
N HIS A 144 -32.28 -4.67 -14.39
CA HIS A 144 -30.99 -4.52 -15.07
C HIS A 144 -29.93 -5.53 -14.63
N ASN A 145 -30.35 -6.74 -14.24
CA ASN A 145 -29.43 -7.79 -13.80
C ASN A 145 -29.10 -8.77 -14.93
N VAL A 146 -27.85 -9.24 -14.97
CA VAL A 146 -27.39 -10.27 -15.91
C VAL A 146 -26.77 -11.44 -15.13
N PHE A 147 -27.47 -12.57 -15.05
CA PHE A 147 -27.00 -13.75 -14.34
C PHE A 147 -26.82 -14.93 -15.29
N SER A 148 -25.67 -15.59 -15.21
CA SER A 148 -25.37 -16.78 -15.99
C SER A 148 -24.66 -17.82 -15.14
N GLY A 149 -25.27 -18.98 -14.94
CA GLY A 149 -24.73 -20.10 -14.17
C GLY A 149 -25.75 -20.75 -13.23
N TYR A 150 -25.42 -21.94 -12.74
CA TYR A 150 -26.24 -22.67 -11.78
C TYR A 150 -26.39 -21.84 -10.49
N LYS A 151 -27.64 -21.51 -10.11
CA LYS A 151 -27.97 -20.69 -8.93
C LYS A 151 -27.23 -19.33 -8.86
N SER A 152 -26.82 -18.76 -10.00
CA SER A 152 -26.26 -17.40 -10.04
C SER A 152 -27.33 -16.39 -9.59
N GLY A 153 -27.00 -15.54 -8.62
CA GLY A 153 -27.92 -14.53 -8.07
C GLY A 153 -29.21 -15.11 -7.46
N TYR A 154 -29.20 -16.34 -6.93
CA TYR A 154 -30.41 -17.05 -6.50
C TYR A 154 -31.32 -16.26 -5.55
N TYR A 155 -30.75 -15.53 -4.58
CA TYR A 155 -31.48 -14.70 -3.62
C TYR A 155 -31.49 -13.20 -3.96
N ASN A 156 -30.93 -12.80 -5.11
CA ASN A 156 -30.81 -11.40 -5.51
C ASN A 156 -32.15 -10.70 -5.60
N THR A 157 -32.33 -9.59 -4.89
CA THR A 157 -33.49 -8.70 -5.02
C THR A 157 -33.14 -7.27 -5.41
N ALA A 158 -31.86 -7.01 -5.72
CA ALA A 158 -31.29 -5.71 -6.03
C ALA A 158 -31.06 -5.49 -7.53
N ASP A 159 -30.69 -4.26 -7.89
CA ASP A 159 -30.56 -3.80 -9.28
C ASP A 159 -29.11 -3.79 -9.77
N GLY A 160 -28.94 -3.89 -11.10
CA GLY A 160 -27.68 -3.59 -11.78
C GLY A 160 -26.53 -4.56 -11.47
N ASN A 161 -26.83 -5.82 -11.14
CA ASN A 161 -25.80 -6.81 -10.84
C ASN A 161 -25.51 -7.73 -12.04
N VAL A 162 -24.24 -8.08 -12.21
CA VAL A 162 -23.76 -8.95 -13.30
C VAL A 162 -23.01 -10.13 -12.69
N PHE A 163 -23.60 -11.33 -12.73
CA PHE A 163 -23.06 -12.53 -12.09
C PHE A 163 -22.84 -13.67 -13.10
N TYR A 164 -21.59 -14.01 -13.34
CA TYR A 164 -21.16 -15.11 -14.21
C TYR A 164 -20.50 -16.22 -13.39
N GLY A 165 -21.01 -17.46 -13.47
CA GLY A 165 -20.46 -18.62 -12.77
C GLY A 165 -21.45 -19.28 -11.83
N ALA A 166 -21.18 -20.54 -11.47
CA ALA A 166 -22.02 -21.27 -10.54
C ALA A 166 -21.96 -20.62 -9.15
N TYR A 167 -23.13 -20.39 -8.55
CA TYR A 167 -23.28 -19.79 -7.23
C TYR A 167 -22.70 -18.36 -7.07
N SER A 168 -22.38 -17.69 -8.18
CA SER A 168 -21.92 -16.30 -8.15
C SER A 168 -23.01 -15.40 -7.55
N GLY A 169 -22.67 -14.61 -6.53
CA GLY A 169 -23.61 -13.72 -5.84
C GLY A 169 -24.85 -14.42 -5.25
N GLN A 170 -24.78 -15.72 -4.92
CA GLN A 170 -25.98 -16.49 -4.56
C GLN A 170 -26.81 -15.85 -3.44
N ASN A 171 -26.15 -15.37 -2.37
CA ASN A 171 -26.83 -14.80 -1.20
C ASN A 171 -26.99 -13.27 -1.26
N ASN A 172 -26.69 -12.64 -2.40
CA ASN A 172 -26.95 -11.22 -2.60
C ASN A 172 -28.43 -10.95 -2.37
N THR A 173 -28.79 -10.01 -1.51
CA THR A 173 -30.19 -9.62 -1.30
C THR A 173 -30.40 -8.19 -1.77
N THR A 174 -29.74 -7.22 -1.13
CA THR A 174 -29.91 -5.78 -1.40
C THR A 174 -28.69 -5.09 -2.00
N GLY A 175 -27.56 -5.81 -2.14
CA GLY A 175 -26.35 -5.27 -2.77
C GLY A 175 -26.53 -4.96 -4.26
N TYR A 176 -26.24 -3.74 -4.70
CA TYR A 176 -26.43 -3.30 -6.09
C TYR A 176 -25.09 -3.03 -6.80
N GLY A 177 -25.12 -3.00 -8.13
CA GLY A 177 -23.97 -2.60 -8.95
C GLY A 177 -22.75 -3.51 -8.81
N ASN A 178 -22.95 -4.79 -8.49
CA ASN A 178 -21.86 -5.74 -8.32
C ASN A 178 -21.59 -6.51 -9.62
N VAL A 179 -20.32 -6.75 -9.94
CA VAL A 179 -19.87 -7.59 -11.06
C VAL A 179 -19.08 -8.76 -10.52
N PHE A 180 -19.66 -9.96 -10.53
CA PHE A 180 -19.01 -11.18 -10.05
C PHE A 180 -18.83 -12.17 -11.20
N SER A 181 -17.61 -12.66 -11.37
CA SER A 181 -17.23 -13.58 -12.43
C SER A 181 -16.35 -14.69 -11.89
N GLY A 182 -16.91 -15.88 -11.72
CA GLY A 182 -16.25 -17.05 -11.16
C GLY A 182 -17.17 -17.86 -10.28
N THR A 183 -16.88 -19.15 -10.15
CA THR A 183 -17.61 -20.03 -9.24
C THR A 183 -17.46 -19.53 -7.80
N TYR A 184 -18.57 -19.34 -7.10
CA TYR A 184 -18.65 -18.76 -5.74
C TYR A 184 -18.09 -17.33 -5.57
N ALA A 185 -17.89 -16.57 -6.66
CA ALA A 185 -17.52 -15.16 -6.53
C ALA A 185 -18.64 -14.38 -5.81
N GLY A 186 -18.30 -13.66 -4.74
CA GLY A 186 -19.27 -12.89 -3.93
C GLY A 186 -20.39 -13.72 -3.29
N PHE A 187 -20.17 -15.03 -3.03
CA PHE A 187 -21.21 -15.96 -2.59
C PHE A 187 -22.05 -15.47 -1.40
N SER A 188 -21.39 -14.91 -0.37
CA SER A 188 -22.01 -14.47 0.88
C SER A 188 -22.28 -12.96 0.93
N ASN A 189 -22.16 -12.25 -0.20
CA ASN A 189 -22.52 -10.84 -0.25
C ASN A 189 -24.00 -10.71 0.05
N ILE A 190 -24.39 -9.99 1.10
CA ILE A 190 -25.80 -9.74 1.45
C ILE A 190 -26.18 -8.33 1.00
N THR A 191 -25.44 -7.34 1.49
CA THR A 191 -25.70 -5.91 1.30
C THR A 191 -24.59 -5.15 0.58
N GLY A 192 -23.42 -5.77 0.35
CA GLY A 192 -22.28 -5.09 -0.26
C GLY A 192 -22.59 -4.65 -1.69
N ALA A 193 -22.16 -3.45 -2.05
CA ALA A 193 -22.45 -2.83 -3.34
C ALA A 193 -21.19 -2.26 -4.00
N LEU A 194 -21.28 -2.07 -5.31
CA LEU A 194 -20.18 -1.61 -6.18
C LEU A 194 -18.92 -2.48 -6.13
N ASN A 195 -19.06 -3.78 -5.92
CA ASN A 195 -17.92 -4.69 -5.89
C ASN A 195 -17.67 -5.34 -7.27
N THR A 196 -16.40 -5.51 -7.63
CA THR A 196 -15.99 -6.23 -8.85
C THR A 196 -15.10 -7.42 -8.48
N PHE A 197 -15.59 -8.65 -8.60
CA PHE A 197 -14.86 -9.87 -8.25
C PHE A 197 -14.69 -10.77 -9.46
N THR A 198 -13.45 -11.14 -9.77
CA THR A 198 -13.12 -12.07 -10.86
C THR A 198 -12.20 -13.16 -10.35
N GLY A 199 -12.65 -14.41 -10.37
CA GLY A 199 -11.90 -15.57 -9.88
C GLY A 199 -12.77 -16.49 -9.02
N ASN A 200 -12.38 -17.76 -8.93
CA ASN A 200 -13.07 -18.71 -8.05
C ASN A 200 -12.92 -18.27 -6.58
N ASN A 201 -14.04 -18.22 -5.86
CA ASN A 201 -14.16 -17.76 -4.46
C ASN A 201 -13.67 -16.33 -4.19
N SER A 202 -13.46 -15.52 -5.23
CA SER A 202 -13.08 -14.11 -5.06
C SER A 202 -14.17 -13.38 -4.27
N GLY A 203 -13.80 -12.77 -3.14
CA GLY A 203 -14.74 -12.11 -2.23
C GLY A 203 -15.84 -13.03 -1.66
N TYR A 204 -15.56 -14.34 -1.47
CA TYR A 204 -16.55 -15.33 -1.01
C TYR A 204 -17.39 -14.87 0.20
N SER A 205 -16.77 -14.25 1.20
CA SER A 205 -17.41 -13.78 2.43
C SER A 205 -17.76 -12.27 2.41
N ASN A 206 -17.47 -11.56 1.32
CA ASN A 206 -17.55 -10.10 1.25
C ASN A 206 -18.93 -9.57 1.57
N THR A 207 -19.06 -8.72 2.60
CA THR A 207 -20.26 -7.89 2.82
C THR A 207 -19.97 -6.39 2.72
N GLY A 208 -18.72 -6.00 2.39
CA GLY A 208 -18.27 -4.62 2.23
C GLY A 208 -18.58 -4.02 0.85
N TRP A 209 -18.17 -2.76 0.66
CA TRP A 209 -18.49 -1.91 -0.49
C TRP A 209 -17.24 -1.48 -1.28
N SER A 210 -17.39 -1.27 -2.59
CA SER A 210 -16.31 -0.79 -3.49
C SER A 210 -15.01 -1.57 -3.42
N ASN A 211 -15.12 -2.90 -3.37
CA ASN A 211 -13.94 -3.76 -3.43
C ASN A 211 -13.74 -4.32 -4.84
N SER A 212 -12.49 -4.36 -5.30
CA SER A 212 -12.10 -4.93 -6.59
C SER A 212 -11.13 -6.09 -6.38
N PHE A 213 -11.59 -7.32 -6.56
CA PHE A 213 -10.79 -8.54 -6.32
C PHE A 213 -10.60 -9.34 -7.60
N TYR A 214 -9.35 -9.67 -7.92
CA TYR A 214 -8.96 -10.36 -9.14
C TYR A 214 -8.01 -11.52 -8.80
N GLY A 215 -8.51 -12.75 -8.91
CA GLY A 215 -7.72 -13.96 -8.65
C GLY A 215 -8.49 -15.01 -7.86
N TYR A 216 -7.97 -16.23 -7.89
CA TYR A 216 -8.46 -17.31 -7.03
C TYR A 216 -8.27 -16.92 -5.55
N ASP A 217 -9.34 -17.04 -4.75
CA ASP A 217 -9.39 -16.71 -3.33
C ASP A 217 -8.96 -15.26 -2.97
N SER A 218 -8.93 -14.33 -3.94
CA SER A 218 -8.63 -12.93 -3.69
C SER A 218 -9.70 -12.31 -2.79
N GLY A 219 -9.30 -11.73 -1.65
CA GLY A 219 -10.21 -11.14 -0.67
C GLY A 219 -11.25 -12.10 -0.09
N ARG A 220 -10.99 -13.42 -0.10
CA ARG A 220 -11.98 -14.45 0.24
C ARG A 220 -12.70 -14.20 1.57
N SER A 221 -11.97 -13.77 2.60
CA SER A 221 -12.52 -13.60 3.96
C SER A 221 -13.02 -12.20 4.27
N ASN A 222 -13.00 -11.26 3.30
CA ASN A 222 -13.45 -9.88 3.54
C ASN A 222 -14.86 -9.92 4.09
N THR A 223 -15.15 -9.21 5.19
CA THR A 223 -16.50 -9.10 5.71
C THR A 223 -16.95 -7.65 5.66
N SER A 224 -16.26 -6.73 6.32
CA SER A 224 -16.63 -5.31 6.38
C SER A 224 -15.68 -4.35 5.66
N GLY A 225 -14.51 -4.82 5.21
CA GLY A 225 -13.53 -3.97 4.54
C GLY A 225 -14.07 -3.31 3.27
N TYR A 226 -13.72 -2.05 3.05
CA TYR A 226 -14.15 -1.27 1.89
C TYR A 226 -12.98 -0.65 1.13
N ALA A 227 -13.23 -0.27 -0.13
CA ALA A 227 -12.25 0.41 -0.99
C ALA A 227 -10.92 -0.37 -1.15
N ASN A 228 -10.96 -1.70 -1.13
CA ASN A 228 -9.79 -2.53 -1.33
C ASN A 228 -9.64 -2.98 -2.79
N THR A 229 -8.42 -3.00 -3.29
CA THR A 229 -8.08 -3.60 -4.59
C THR A 229 -7.07 -4.72 -4.38
N PHE A 230 -7.48 -5.96 -4.62
CA PHE A 230 -6.62 -7.15 -4.50
C PHE A 230 -6.51 -7.85 -5.84
N ALA A 231 -5.29 -8.08 -6.31
CA ALA A 231 -5.02 -8.70 -7.60
C ALA A 231 -3.90 -9.74 -7.48
N GLY A 232 -4.28 -11.01 -7.45
CA GLY A 232 -3.37 -12.14 -7.29
C GLY A 232 -4.04 -13.32 -6.59
N ASN A 233 -3.45 -14.50 -6.72
CA ASN A 233 -3.90 -15.68 -5.97
C ASN A 233 -3.73 -15.44 -4.46
N ASN A 234 -4.81 -15.62 -3.70
CA ASN A 234 -4.91 -15.36 -2.25
C ASN A 234 -4.50 -13.94 -1.81
N SER A 235 -4.49 -12.96 -2.71
CA SER A 235 -4.20 -11.58 -2.34
C SER A 235 -5.27 -11.08 -1.36
N GLY A 236 -4.84 -10.57 -0.20
CA GLY A 236 -5.75 -10.16 0.88
C GLY A 236 -6.70 -11.26 1.39
N TYR A 237 -6.33 -12.54 1.28
CA TYR A 237 -7.18 -13.69 1.62
C TYR A 237 -7.89 -13.56 2.97
N SER A 238 -7.14 -13.17 4.01
CA SER A 238 -7.62 -13.09 5.39
C SER A 238 -8.17 -11.71 5.78
N ASN A 239 -8.32 -10.77 4.84
CA ASN A 239 -8.85 -9.44 5.15
C ASN A 239 -10.22 -9.61 5.77
N ILE A 240 -10.48 -9.06 6.95
CA ILE A 240 -11.79 -9.11 7.62
C ILE A 240 -12.43 -7.73 7.52
N GLY A 241 -11.76 -6.72 8.08
CA GLY A 241 -12.24 -5.34 8.15
C GLY A 241 -11.26 -4.29 7.61
N GLY A 242 -10.09 -4.72 7.12
CA GLY A 242 -9.10 -3.80 6.55
C GLY A 242 -9.67 -3.05 5.34
N SER A 243 -9.37 -1.76 5.24
CA SER A 243 -9.93 -0.87 4.22
C SER A 243 -8.85 -0.06 3.53
N GLU A 244 -9.13 0.41 2.32
CA GLU A 244 -8.22 1.24 1.51
C GLU A 244 -6.87 0.55 1.21
N ASN A 245 -6.86 -0.77 1.11
CA ASN A 245 -5.65 -1.52 0.79
C ASN A 245 -5.53 -1.83 -0.71
N SER A 246 -4.30 -1.80 -1.21
CA SER A 246 -3.95 -2.11 -2.60
C SER A 246 -2.91 -3.22 -2.65
N PHE A 247 -3.32 -4.45 -2.94
CA PHE A 247 -2.45 -5.63 -2.95
C PHE A 247 -2.36 -6.23 -4.35
N TYR A 248 -1.13 -6.39 -4.86
CA TYR A 248 -0.86 -6.89 -6.19
C TYR A 248 0.23 -7.95 -6.13
N GLY A 249 -0.12 -9.21 -6.38
CA GLY A 249 0.80 -10.34 -6.38
C GLY A 249 0.23 -11.57 -5.67
N TYR A 250 0.84 -12.73 -5.95
CA TYR A 250 0.54 -13.98 -5.24
C TYR A 250 0.84 -13.81 -3.74
N ASP A 251 -0.15 -14.14 -2.90
CA ASP A 251 -0.12 -14.02 -1.44
C ASP A 251 0.25 -12.61 -0.91
N SER A 252 0.11 -11.56 -1.74
CA SER A 252 0.33 -10.18 -1.31
C SER A 252 -0.68 -9.78 -0.24
N GLY A 253 -0.21 -9.35 0.93
CA GLY A 253 -1.05 -9.00 2.08
C GLY A 253 -1.95 -10.13 2.58
N ARG A 254 -1.59 -11.40 2.32
CA ARG A 254 -2.46 -12.57 2.56
C ARG A 254 -3.03 -12.63 3.98
N LEU A 255 -2.22 -12.36 5.00
CA LEU A 255 -2.63 -12.46 6.40
C LEU A 255 -3.26 -11.18 6.98
N ASN A 256 -3.43 -10.10 6.17
CA ASN A 256 -3.99 -8.86 6.66
C ASN A 256 -5.40 -9.13 7.18
N THR A 257 -5.73 -8.77 8.42
CA THR A 257 -7.06 -8.95 9.01
C THR A 257 -7.79 -7.63 9.15
N SER A 258 -7.14 -6.59 9.67
CA SER A 258 -7.75 -5.28 9.90
C SER A 258 -6.86 -4.08 9.54
N GLY A 259 -5.66 -4.32 9.01
CA GLY A 259 -4.78 -3.24 8.55
C GLY A 259 -5.42 -2.42 7.43
N PHE A 260 -5.16 -1.12 7.42
CA PHE A 260 -5.71 -0.18 6.44
C PHE A 260 -4.63 0.65 5.75
N GLN A 261 -4.95 1.20 4.57
CA GLN A 261 -4.05 2.07 3.80
C GLN A 261 -2.68 1.42 3.47
N ASN A 262 -2.65 0.10 3.28
CA ASN A 262 -1.43 -0.59 2.87
C ASN A 262 -1.35 -0.73 1.35
N SER A 263 -0.16 -0.55 0.78
CA SER A 263 0.13 -0.72 -0.65
C SER A 263 1.23 -1.76 -0.86
N TYR A 264 0.84 -2.96 -1.29
CA TYR A 264 1.75 -4.09 -1.49
C TYR A 264 1.80 -4.53 -2.96
N LEU A 265 3.02 -4.66 -3.49
CA LEU A 265 3.27 -5.05 -4.87
C LEU A 265 4.41 -6.06 -4.93
N GLY A 266 4.09 -7.33 -5.22
CA GLY A 266 5.06 -8.41 -5.40
C GLY A 266 4.59 -9.74 -4.80
N PHE A 267 5.29 -10.82 -5.18
CA PHE A 267 5.12 -12.14 -4.57
C PHE A 267 5.40 -12.06 -3.06
N ASN A 268 4.44 -12.42 -2.22
CA ASN A 268 4.52 -12.36 -0.75
C ASN A 268 4.83 -10.95 -0.18
N ALA A 269 4.60 -9.87 -0.92
CA ALA A 269 4.77 -8.52 -0.38
C ALA A 269 3.80 -8.29 0.79
N GLY A 270 4.33 -7.90 1.96
CA GLY A 270 3.54 -7.71 3.18
C GLY A 270 2.79 -8.96 3.66
N TYR A 271 3.25 -10.17 3.29
CA TYR A 271 2.58 -11.45 3.56
C TYR A 271 2.06 -11.59 4.99
N GLY A 272 2.91 -11.27 5.96
CA GLY A 272 2.67 -11.46 7.38
C GLY A 272 1.95 -10.32 8.08
N ASN A 273 1.58 -9.24 7.37
CA ASN A 273 0.81 -8.15 7.98
C ASN A 273 -0.52 -8.69 8.50
N THR A 274 -0.89 -8.38 9.75
CA THR A 274 -2.19 -8.72 10.35
C THR A 274 -2.98 -7.45 10.63
N THR A 275 -2.43 -6.50 11.37
CA THR A 275 -3.13 -5.25 11.77
C THR A 275 -2.36 -3.98 11.43
N GLY A 276 -1.16 -4.10 10.87
CA GLY A 276 -0.33 -2.99 10.44
C GLY A 276 -1.00 -2.16 9.35
N SER A 277 -0.76 -0.85 9.38
CA SER A 277 -1.44 0.14 8.54
C SER A 277 -0.46 1.15 7.97
N GLN A 278 -0.83 1.80 6.87
CA GLN A 278 0.00 2.83 6.21
C GLN A 278 1.39 2.31 5.77
N ASN A 279 1.50 1.03 5.44
CA ASN A 279 2.75 0.44 4.96
C ASN A 279 2.79 0.36 3.43
N VAL A 280 3.95 0.67 2.86
CA VAL A 280 4.29 0.42 1.46
C VAL A 280 5.29 -0.72 1.38
N SER A 281 5.02 -1.75 0.58
CA SER A 281 5.95 -2.86 0.36
C SER A 281 5.97 -3.23 -1.12
N VAL A 282 7.09 -2.97 -1.79
CA VAL A 282 7.28 -3.18 -3.22
C VAL A 282 8.49 -4.08 -3.45
N GLY A 283 8.27 -5.28 -3.97
CA GLY A 283 9.29 -6.28 -4.20
C GLY A 283 8.87 -7.66 -3.71
N ALA A 284 9.52 -8.70 -4.22
CA ALA A 284 9.24 -10.04 -3.74
C ALA A 284 9.70 -10.19 -2.28
N SER A 285 8.77 -10.61 -1.42
CA SER A 285 8.94 -10.80 0.03
C SER A 285 9.42 -9.55 0.79
N SER A 286 9.19 -8.34 0.27
CA SER A 286 9.39 -7.11 1.06
C SER A 286 8.36 -7.04 2.19
N GLY A 287 8.78 -6.65 3.40
CA GLY A 287 7.91 -6.56 4.57
C GLY A 287 7.29 -7.88 5.02
N TYR A 288 7.90 -9.03 4.69
CA TYR A 288 7.28 -10.35 4.83
C TYR A 288 6.77 -10.67 6.24
N LYS A 289 7.49 -10.31 7.31
CA LYS A 289 7.09 -10.57 8.71
C LYS A 289 6.45 -9.36 9.43
N SER A 290 6.13 -8.29 8.73
CA SER A 290 5.65 -7.04 9.33
C SER A 290 4.21 -7.13 9.84
N ALA A 291 3.98 -7.83 10.95
CA ALA A 291 2.65 -8.18 11.45
C ALA A 291 1.79 -7.00 11.92
N THR A 292 2.34 -6.15 12.79
CA THR A 292 1.58 -5.06 13.43
C THR A 292 2.20 -3.69 13.17
N ALA A 293 3.24 -3.62 12.36
CA ALA A 293 4.00 -2.40 12.16
C ALA A 293 3.22 -1.37 11.32
N ILE A 294 3.52 -0.09 11.54
CA ILE A 294 2.89 1.02 10.83
C ILE A 294 3.95 1.92 10.19
N ASP A 295 3.53 2.68 9.18
CA ASP A 295 4.32 3.74 8.56
C ASP A 295 5.67 3.28 7.99
N ASN A 296 5.75 2.03 7.49
CA ASN A 296 6.96 1.54 6.86
C ASN A 296 6.94 1.68 5.34
N VAL A 297 8.10 1.97 4.76
CA VAL A 297 8.33 1.96 3.31
C VAL A 297 9.42 0.94 3.01
N PHE A 298 9.06 -0.18 2.40
CA PHE A 298 9.98 -1.24 2.00
C PHE A 298 9.98 -1.39 0.49
N VAL A 299 11.12 -1.11 -0.16
CA VAL A 299 11.24 -1.16 -1.62
C VAL A 299 12.48 -1.95 -2.01
N GLY A 300 12.27 -3.13 -2.61
CA GLY A 300 13.31 -4.02 -3.10
C GLY A 300 13.07 -5.48 -2.71
N PHE A 301 13.84 -6.39 -3.32
CA PHE A 301 13.80 -7.80 -2.97
C PHE A 301 14.17 -7.99 -1.50
N VAL A 302 13.30 -8.67 -0.74
CA VAL A 302 13.42 -8.97 0.70
C VAL A 302 13.73 -7.76 1.61
N ALA A 303 13.38 -6.54 1.18
CA ALA A 303 13.52 -5.33 1.99
C ALA A 303 12.68 -5.45 3.28
N GLY A 304 13.29 -5.25 4.45
CA GLY A 304 12.60 -5.32 5.75
C GLY A 304 11.98 -6.69 6.06
N PHE A 305 12.55 -7.79 5.56
CA PHE A 305 11.95 -9.13 5.64
C PHE A 305 11.55 -9.54 7.07
N ASN A 306 12.41 -9.31 8.06
CA ASN A 306 12.14 -9.62 9.47
C ASN A 306 11.63 -8.43 10.30
N THR A 307 11.36 -7.29 9.69
CA THR A 307 11.00 -6.06 10.40
C THR A 307 9.58 -6.15 10.93
N THR A 308 9.44 -6.05 12.26
CA THR A 308 8.15 -6.06 12.95
C THR A 308 7.81 -4.71 13.58
N THR A 309 8.64 -3.70 13.35
CA THR A 309 8.60 -2.36 13.97
C THR A 309 8.30 -1.27 12.96
N SER A 310 7.92 -0.10 13.48
CA SER A 310 7.31 0.99 12.71
C SER A 310 8.29 2.06 12.23
N SER A 311 7.80 2.89 11.31
CA SER A 311 8.46 4.12 10.86
C SER A 311 9.83 3.90 10.20
N ASN A 312 10.04 2.75 9.55
CA ASN A 312 11.26 2.45 8.83
C ASN A 312 11.11 2.73 7.32
N THR A 313 12.09 3.41 6.74
CA THR A 313 12.21 3.61 5.29
C THR A 313 13.40 2.83 4.76
N PHE A 314 13.14 1.69 4.12
CA PHE A 314 14.15 0.81 3.55
C PHE A 314 14.02 0.69 2.03
N VAL A 315 15.04 1.14 1.31
CA VAL A 315 15.05 1.17 -0.16
C VAL A 315 16.32 0.51 -0.69
N GLY A 316 16.19 -0.66 -1.31
CA GLY A 316 17.29 -1.46 -1.85
C GLY A 316 17.02 -2.97 -1.79
N SER A 317 17.82 -3.79 -2.47
CA SER A 317 17.75 -5.25 -2.29
C SER A 317 18.43 -5.66 -0.98
N GLY A 318 17.79 -6.49 -0.15
CA GLY A 318 18.38 -6.98 1.12
C GLY A 318 18.51 -5.93 2.22
N VAL A 319 17.97 -4.73 2.02
CA VAL A 319 18.03 -3.64 3.00
C VAL A 319 17.24 -4.01 4.27
N GLY A 320 17.84 -3.79 5.45
CA GLY A 320 17.18 -4.08 6.74
C GLY A 320 16.71 -5.53 6.93
N PHE A 321 17.28 -6.52 6.21
CA PHE A 321 16.77 -7.89 6.16
C PHE A 321 16.58 -8.54 7.54
N LEU A 322 17.54 -8.36 8.46
CA LEU A 322 17.52 -8.89 9.83
C LEU A 322 17.07 -7.86 10.87
N ASN A 323 16.63 -6.66 10.48
CA ASN A 323 16.09 -5.69 11.42
C ASN A 323 14.81 -6.26 12.04
N SER A 324 14.85 -6.56 13.34
CA SER A 324 13.75 -7.19 14.07
C SER A 324 13.06 -6.21 15.01
N THR A 325 13.81 -5.33 15.68
CA THR A 325 13.26 -4.41 16.69
C THR A 325 13.63 -2.95 16.47
N GLY A 326 14.36 -2.64 15.40
CA GLY A 326 14.77 -1.27 15.12
C GLY A 326 13.63 -0.43 14.57
N GLU A 327 13.39 0.74 15.15
CA GLU A 327 12.33 1.68 14.72
C GLU A 327 12.92 2.98 14.17
N GLY A 328 12.18 3.67 13.31
CA GLY A 328 12.56 5.02 12.86
C GLY A 328 13.81 5.07 11.99
N ASN A 329 14.17 3.97 11.33
CA ASN A 329 15.40 3.89 10.56
C ASN A 329 15.20 4.32 9.10
N THR A 330 16.21 4.96 8.50
CA THR A 330 16.26 5.26 7.06
C THR A 330 17.45 4.57 6.44
N TYR A 331 17.23 3.48 5.72
CA TYR A 331 18.27 2.72 5.02
C TYR A 331 18.05 2.78 3.52
N ILE A 332 19.02 3.30 2.78
CA ILE A 332 18.94 3.47 1.33
C ILE A 332 20.21 2.91 0.70
N GLY A 333 20.08 1.86 -0.10
CA GLY A 333 21.19 1.14 -0.74
C GLY A 333 21.05 -0.36 -0.58
N ALA A 334 21.57 -1.12 -1.55
CA ALA A 334 21.55 -2.57 -1.46
C ALA A 334 22.33 -3.04 -0.22
N SER A 335 21.71 -3.93 0.57
CA SER A 335 22.24 -4.47 1.83
C SER A 335 22.59 -3.43 2.90
N ALA A 336 22.09 -2.18 2.81
CA ALA A 336 22.24 -1.22 3.90
C ALA A 336 21.50 -1.73 5.16
N GLY A 337 22.17 -1.70 6.31
CA GLY A 337 21.63 -2.21 7.57
C GLY A 337 21.18 -3.68 7.53
N HIS A 338 21.71 -4.51 6.62
CA HIS A 338 21.23 -5.88 6.41
C HIS A 338 21.22 -6.71 7.70
N ASP A 339 22.28 -6.63 8.51
CA ASP A 339 22.43 -7.31 9.79
C ASP A 339 22.22 -6.36 10.99
N SER A 340 21.61 -5.19 10.79
CA SER A 340 21.26 -4.26 11.88
C SER A 340 19.97 -4.70 12.56
N LYS A 341 20.07 -5.50 13.64
CA LYS A 341 18.91 -6.21 14.22
C LYS A 341 18.05 -5.33 15.12
N ILE A 342 18.71 -4.48 15.91
CA ILE A 342 18.10 -3.79 17.04
C ILE A 342 18.23 -2.27 17.03
N GLY A 343 19.07 -1.72 16.14
CA GLY A 343 19.36 -0.28 16.09
C GLY A 343 18.15 0.53 15.64
N SER A 344 17.88 1.64 16.32
CA SER A 344 16.77 2.56 16.02
C SER A 344 17.29 3.95 15.64
N ARG A 345 16.49 4.69 14.87
CA ARG A 345 16.77 6.10 14.51
C ARG A 345 18.11 6.26 13.79
N ASN A 346 18.49 5.25 13.02
CA ASN A 346 19.71 5.24 12.23
C ASN A 346 19.45 5.73 10.80
N VAL A 347 20.46 6.34 10.20
CA VAL A 347 20.46 6.77 8.80
C VAL A 347 21.63 6.11 8.09
N PHE A 348 21.35 5.13 7.21
CA PHE A 348 22.37 4.44 6.43
C PHE A 348 22.15 4.70 4.94
N LEU A 349 23.15 5.26 4.27
CA LEU A 349 23.11 5.64 2.86
C LEU A 349 24.28 5.04 2.08
N GLY A 350 23.92 4.22 1.09
CA GLY A 350 24.79 3.59 0.10
C GLY A 350 24.91 2.06 0.26
N ASN A 351 25.61 1.42 -0.67
CA ASN A 351 25.73 -0.05 -0.70
C ASN A 351 26.39 -0.56 0.60
N SER A 352 25.70 -1.48 1.29
CA SER A 352 26.18 -2.10 2.53
C SER A 352 26.52 -1.12 3.66
N ALA A 353 25.99 0.11 3.63
CA ALA A 353 26.18 1.08 4.70
C ALA A 353 25.57 0.56 6.02
N GLY A 354 26.33 0.64 7.11
CA GLY A 354 25.86 0.20 8.44
C GLY A 354 25.50 -1.28 8.50
N TYR A 355 26.09 -2.13 7.64
CA TYR A 355 25.70 -3.54 7.49
C TYR A 355 25.56 -4.29 8.83
N PHE A 356 26.53 -4.11 9.74
CA PHE A 356 26.58 -4.76 11.06
C PHE A 356 26.21 -3.85 12.24
N GLU A 357 25.78 -2.61 11.99
CA GLU A 357 25.55 -1.64 13.06
C GLU A 357 24.37 -2.06 13.95
N GLN A 358 24.58 -2.17 15.26
CA GLN A 358 23.55 -2.55 16.23
C GLN A 358 23.11 -1.38 17.10
N ALA A 359 23.90 -0.31 17.19
CA ALA A 359 23.59 0.85 17.99
C ALA A 359 22.47 1.69 17.34
N SER A 360 21.91 2.58 18.15
CA SER A 360 20.90 3.55 17.72
C SER A 360 21.52 4.93 17.48
N ASN A 361 20.79 5.81 16.78
CA ASN A 361 21.17 7.19 16.54
C ASN A 361 22.50 7.34 15.78
N LYS A 362 22.74 6.47 14.79
CA LYS A 362 23.95 6.44 13.97
C LYS A 362 23.70 6.92 12.56
N LEU A 363 24.67 7.63 12.00
CA LEU A 363 24.73 8.02 10.59
C LEU A 363 25.87 7.28 9.91
N HIS A 364 25.58 6.56 8.84
CA HIS A 364 26.60 5.99 7.95
C HIS A 364 26.32 6.39 6.51
N ILE A 365 27.24 7.13 5.91
CA ILE A 365 27.29 7.32 4.46
C ILE A 365 28.49 6.53 3.96
N ALA A 366 28.24 5.43 3.26
CA ALA A 366 29.24 4.44 2.89
C ALA A 366 28.83 3.65 1.64
N ASN A 367 29.80 3.07 0.94
CA ASN A 367 29.58 2.22 -0.23
C ASN A 367 30.11 0.79 -0.04
N ASN A 368 30.39 0.40 1.20
CA ASN A 368 30.89 -0.91 1.58
C ASN A 368 30.60 -1.17 3.06
N ALA A 369 30.76 -2.42 3.49
CA ALA A 369 30.54 -2.87 4.86
C ALA A 369 31.77 -2.74 5.78
N ALA A 370 32.88 -2.16 5.30
CA ALA A 370 34.18 -2.16 6.01
C ALA A 370 34.61 -0.77 6.48
N THR A 371 34.24 0.30 5.77
CA THR A 371 34.62 1.67 6.06
C THR A 371 33.49 2.64 5.79
N THR A 372 33.31 3.61 6.69
CA THR A 372 32.31 4.67 6.54
C THR A 372 32.96 5.98 6.14
N LEU A 373 32.52 6.58 5.03
CA LEU A 373 33.05 7.87 4.55
C LEU A 373 32.67 9.00 5.50
N ILE A 374 31.38 9.11 5.83
CA ILE A 374 30.84 10.04 6.82
C ILE A 374 30.13 9.24 7.89
N TYR A 375 30.70 9.25 9.09
CA TYR A 375 30.12 8.61 10.27
C TYR A 375 29.59 9.69 11.20
N GLY A 376 28.43 9.47 11.81
CA GLY A 376 27.87 10.39 12.79
C GLY A 376 27.17 9.68 13.92
N ASP A 377 27.09 10.36 15.05
CA ASP A 377 26.39 9.92 16.24
C ASP A 377 25.46 11.05 16.70
N PHE A 378 24.16 10.88 16.46
CA PHE A 378 23.15 11.88 16.80
C PHE A 378 22.95 12.03 18.31
N SER A 379 23.28 11.01 19.11
CA SER A 379 23.20 11.09 20.58
C SER A 379 24.25 12.04 21.16
N THR A 380 25.43 12.08 20.55
CA THR A 380 26.53 12.95 20.99
C THR A 380 26.68 14.23 20.15
N GLY A 381 25.96 14.30 19.03
CA GLY A 381 26.05 15.39 18.05
C GLY A 381 27.40 15.44 17.34
N LYS A 382 28.05 14.28 17.14
CA LYS A 382 29.39 14.18 16.56
C LYS A 382 29.35 13.71 15.12
N VAL A 383 30.22 14.27 14.27
CA VAL A 383 30.39 13.90 12.87
C VAL A 383 31.87 13.71 12.54
N GLY A 384 32.15 12.66 11.79
CA GLY A 384 33.47 12.27 11.36
C GLY A 384 33.53 12.08 9.85
N ILE A 385 34.59 12.58 9.21
CA ILE A 385 34.87 12.38 7.77
C ILE A 385 36.19 11.63 7.55
N GLY A 386 36.20 10.66 6.63
CA GLY A 386 37.42 10.07 6.07
C GLY A 386 37.71 8.62 6.47
N GLY A 387 36.71 7.75 6.55
CA GLY A 387 36.96 6.32 6.85
C GLY A 387 37.27 6.11 8.33
N ILE A 388 36.52 6.76 9.21
CA ILE A 388 36.78 6.79 10.65
C ILE A 388 36.38 5.49 11.35
N ASN A 389 35.55 4.68 10.71
CA ASN A 389 35.01 3.47 11.27
C ASN A 389 35.52 2.25 10.49
N THR A 390 36.15 1.30 11.19
CA THR A 390 36.48 -0.04 10.70
C THR A 390 35.73 -1.03 11.60
N TYR A 391 34.78 -1.78 11.07
CA TYR A 391 33.76 -2.60 11.76
C TYR A 391 34.29 -3.80 12.60
N ALA A 392 35.50 -3.73 13.16
CA ALA A 392 36.09 -4.76 14.02
C ALA A 392 35.75 -4.58 15.52
N THR A 393 35.16 -3.44 15.91
CA THR A 393 34.69 -3.12 17.27
C THR A 393 33.36 -2.38 17.18
N PRO A 394 32.50 -2.37 18.22
CA PRO A 394 31.26 -1.60 18.21
C PRO A 394 31.51 -0.18 17.71
N ASP A 395 30.85 0.14 16.61
CA ASP A 395 31.00 1.34 15.80
C ASP A 395 30.77 2.59 16.66
N THR A 396 31.88 3.06 17.22
CA THR A 396 31.91 4.19 18.13
C THR A 396 32.70 5.29 17.47
N PHE A 397 32.24 6.52 17.67
CA PHE A 397 33.04 7.67 17.30
C PHE A 397 34.40 7.53 17.98
N PRO A 398 35.53 7.74 17.28
CA PRO A 398 36.85 7.53 17.85
C PRO A 398 36.97 8.33 19.15
N ALA A 399 37.41 7.67 20.22
CA ALA A 399 37.61 8.33 21.51
C ALA A 399 38.79 9.30 21.45
N THR A 400 39.81 8.99 20.65
CA THR A 400 41.02 9.79 20.49
C THR A 400 41.47 9.90 19.04
N ALA A 401 42.23 10.95 18.74
CA ALA A 401 43.02 11.09 17.51
C ALA A 401 44.50 11.23 17.91
N GLY A 402 45.23 10.11 17.88
CA GLY A 402 46.54 10.04 18.54
C GLY A 402 46.36 10.09 20.06
N ALA A 403 47.06 11.00 20.74
CA ALA A 403 46.92 11.22 22.19
C ALA A 403 45.73 12.13 22.55
N VAL A 404 45.19 12.88 21.60
CA VAL A 404 44.16 13.90 21.87
C VAL A 404 42.79 13.25 22.03
N SER A 405 42.12 13.54 23.14
CA SER A 405 40.73 13.13 23.38
C SER A 405 39.76 13.88 22.48
N LEU A 406 38.89 13.13 21.79
CA LEU A 406 37.83 13.69 20.95
C LEU A 406 36.54 13.97 21.74
N ALA A 407 36.56 13.85 23.07
CA ALA A 407 35.38 14.03 23.92
C ALA A 407 34.69 15.38 23.68
N ASN A 408 35.47 16.46 23.59
CA ASN A 408 34.98 17.84 23.50
C ASN A 408 34.79 18.36 22.08
N TYR A 409 35.09 17.55 21.05
CA TYR A 409 34.99 17.96 19.66
C TYR A 409 33.74 17.37 18.99
N LYS A 410 33.07 18.20 18.18
CA LYS A 410 31.87 17.79 17.42
C LYS A 410 32.19 17.36 15.99
N LEU A 411 33.28 17.86 15.40
CA LEU A 411 33.73 17.50 14.05
C LEU A 411 35.15 16.94 14.11
N PHE A 412 35.38 15.79 13.48
CA PHE A 412 36.71 15.22 13.26
C PHE A 412 36.90 14.90 11.77
N VAL A 413 38.03 15.31 11.19
CA VAL A 413 38.37 15.06 9.79
C VAL A 413 39.71 14.33 9.72
N LYS A 414 39.67 13.04 9.36
CA LYS A 414 40.87 12.23 9.19
C LYS A 414 41.60 12.64 7.90
N GLY A 415 42.89 12.96 8.01
CA GLY A 415 43.69 13.45 6.90
C GLY A 415 43.77 14.98 6.78
N GLY A 416 43.07 15.72 7.67
CA GLY A 416 43.12 17.18 7.72
C GLY A 416 42.14 17.88 6.78
N ILE A 417 42.20 19.22 6.79
CA ILE A 417 41.32 20.10 6.02
C ILE A 417 42.21 21.03 5.19
N LEU A 418 41.99 21.06 3.88
CA LEU A 418 42.52 22.10 2.99
C LEU A 418 41.41 23.12 2.74
N THR A 419 41.62 24.37 3.12
CA THR A 419 40.64 25.45 3.03
C THR A 419 41.32 26.78 2.71
N GLU A 420 40.58 27.70 2.10
CA GLU A 420 41.07 29.05 1.77
C GLU A 420 41.13 29.95 3.01
N GLU A 421 40.16 29.85 3.93
CA GLU A 421 40.10 30.64 5.17
C GLU A 421 39.52 29.81 6.33
N VAL A 422 39.95 30.13 7.56
CA VAL A 422 39.33 29.68 8.81
C VAL A 422 39.17 30.89 9.73
N ARG A 423 37.94 31.15 10.18
CA ARG A 423 37.65 32.17 11.20
C ARG A 423 37.42 31.52 12.55
N VAL A 424 38.25 31.86 13.54
CA VAL A 424 38.11 31.41 14.93
C VAL A 424 37.64 32.59 15.77
N ASN A 425 36.52 32.41 16.48
CA ASN A 425 35.99 33.42 17.39
C ASN A 425 36.13 32.93 18.85
N LEU A 426 37.04 33.55 19.61
CA LEU A 426 37.25 33.24 21.02
C LEU A 426 36.24 34.03 21.87
N MET A 427 35.69 33.40 22.91
CA MET A 427 34.81 34.09 23.86
C MET A 427 35.57 34.78 25.01
N SER A 428 36.89 34.60 25.11
CA SER A 428 37.75 35.27 26.10
C SER A 428 38.28 36.61 25.59
N ALA A 429 38.69 37.50 26.51
CA ALA A 429 39.35 38.75 26.17
C ALA A 429 40.62 38.51 25.33
N TRP A 430 40.85 39.38 24.33
CA TRP A 430 42.06 39.40 23.52
C TRP A 430 43.26 39.92 24.35
N ALA A 431 44.48 39.71 23.87
CA ALA A 431 45.70 39.89 24.66
C ALA A 431 46.03 41.34 25.08
N ASP A 432 45.29 42.34 24.57
CA ASP A 432 45.50 43.78 24.81
C ASP A 432 45.60 44.21 26.29
N TYR A 433 45.22 43.34 27.24
CA TYR A 433 45.39 43.58 28.67
C TYR A 433 46.86 43.75 29.09
N VAL A 434 47.84 43.32 28.30
CA VAL A 434 49.28 43.49 28.61
C VAL A 434 49.64 44.98 28.70
N PHE A 435 48.91 45.84 28.00
CA PHE A 435 49.11 47.30 28.05
C PHE A 435 48.30 48.01 29.15
N ALA A 436 47.51 47.28 29.95
CA ALA A 436 46.76 47.88 31.04
C ALA A 436 47.72 48.42 32.14
N PRO A 437 47.43 49.57 32.78
CA PRO A 437 48.29 50.14 33.84
C PRO A 437 48.56 49.19 35.02
N GLU A 438 47.61 48.32 35.31
CA GLU A 438 47.66 47.30 36.36
C GLU A 438 48.43 46.03 35.98
N TYR A 439 48.84 45.88 34.71
CA TYR A 439 49.56 44.71 34.25
C TYR A 439 50.98 44.65 34.83
N GLN A 440 51.26 43.58 35.57
CA GLN A 440 52.55 43.35 36.22
C GLN A 440 53.49 42.61 35.26
N LEU A 441 54.30 43.36 34.51
CA LEU A 441 55.35 42.80 33.68
C LEU A 441 56.40 42.11 34.56
N LYS A 442 56.61 40.80 34.34
CA LYS A 442 57.60 40.03 35.10
C LYS A 442 59.01 40.56 34.85
N PRO A 443 59.92 40.64 35.84
CA PRO A 443 61.31 40.98 35.57
C PRO A 443 61.99 39.92 34.68
N LEU A 444 62.86 40.33 33.76
CA LEU A 444 63.59 39.40 32.86
C LEU A 444 64.39 38.33 33.60
N ALA A 445 64.90 38.62 34.80
CA ALA A 445 65.61 37.64 35.63
C ALA A 445 64.69 36.50 36.10
N GLU A 446 63.42 36.80 36.41
CA GLU A 446 62.42 35.79 36.77
C GLU A 446 62.01 34.97 35.54
N VAL A 447 61.87 35.61 34.39
CA VAL A 447 61.59 34.92 33.12
C VAL A 447 62.75 33.98 32.75
N GLU A 448 64.00 34.41 32.89
CA GLU A 448 65.18 33.58 32.65
C GLU A 448 65.20 32.36 33.58
N THR A 449 64.90 32.58 34.87
CA THR A 449 64.81 31.50 35.85
C THR A 449 63.71 30.49 35.46
N PHE A 450 62.52 30.97 35.09
CA PHE A 450 61.42 30.12 34.63
C PHE A 450 61.81 29.27 33.41
N ILE A 451 62.48 29.86 32.43
CA ILE A 451 62.94 29.15 31.23
C ILE A 451 63.96 28.07 31.59
N LYS A 452 64.92 28.36 32.47
CA LYS A 452 65.92 27.37 32.91
C LYS A 452 65.28 26.18 33.63
N GLU A 453 64.21 26.42 34.38
CA GLU A 453 63.49 25.39 35.13
C GLU A 453 62.52 24.59 34.26
N ASN A 454 61.80 25.24 33.32
CA ASN A 454 60.66 24.64 32.61
C ASN A 454 60.90 24.39 31.12
N GLY A 455 61.92 25.01 30.52
CA GLY A 455 62.27 24.85 29.10
C GLY A 455 61.31 25.51 28.11
N HIS A 456 60.41 26.38 28.57
CA HIS A 456 59.49 27.15 27.73
C HIS A 456 59.17 28.52 28.35
N LEU A 457 58.55 29.42 27.58
CA LEU A 457 58.12 30.73 28.06
C LEU A 457 56.93 30.62 29.03
N PRO A 458 56.77 31.56 29.98
CA PRO A 458 55.57 31.65 30.80
C PRO A 458 54.30 31.74 29.95
N ASN A 459 53.24 31.03 30.36
CA ASN A 459 51.94 30.91 29.69
C ASN A 459 51.94 30.19 28.33
N VAL A 460 53.10 29.93 27.72
CA VAL A 460 53.21 29.08 26.52
C VAL A 460 53.18 27.61 26.94
N PRO A 461 52.33 26.77 26.32
CA PRO A 461 52.27 25.35 26.66
C PRO A 461 53.59 24.63 26.35
N SER A 462 53.97 23.68 27.19
CA SER A 462 55.16 22.85 26.98
C SER A 462 54.97 21.87 25.82
N ALA A 463 56.06 21.38 25.23
CA ALA A 463 56.00 20.36 24.18
C ALA A 463 55.28 19.08 24.64
N ALA A 464 55.45 18.69 25.91
CA ALA A 464 54.74 17.55 26.49
C ALA A 464 53.23 17.78 26.53
N LYS A 465 52.80 18.97 26.96
CA LYS A 465 51.37 19.34 27.00
C LYS A 465 50.76 19.38 25.60
N VAL A 466 51.48 19.94 24.62
CA VAL A 466 51.04 19.97 23.21
C VAL A 466 50.91 18.57 22.62
N ALA A 467 51.84 17.67 22.93
CA ALA A 467 51.79 16.30 22.44
C ALA A 467 50.57 15.54 23.00
N GLU A 468 50.12 15.88 24.21
CA GLU A 468 48.98 15.24 24.88
C GLU A 468 47.64 15.86 24.50
N GLU A 469 47.51 17.18 24.56
CA GLU A 469 46.25 17.91 24.43
C GLU A 469 46.02 18.49 23.02
N GLY A 470 47.07 18.58 22.20
CA GLY A 470 47.05 19.34 20.95
C GLY A 470 47.23 20.84 21.17
N ILE A 471 46.99 21.64 20.12
CA ILE A 471 47.05 23.11 20.16
C ILE A 471 45.72 23.67 19.65
N GLU A 472 45.11 24.55 20.45
CA GLU A 472 43.97 25.34 20.03
C GLU A 472 44.43 26.58 19.26
N LEU A 473 44.05 26.67 17.98
CA LEU A 473 44.53 27.71 17.07
C LEU A 473 44.24 29.14 17.57
N GLY A 474 43.07 29.36 18.16
CA GLY A 474 42.72 30.66 18.72
C GLY A 474 43.53 31.01 19.97
N GLU A 475 43.62 30.10 20.93
CA GLU A 475 44.36 30.34 22.18
C GLU A 475 45.85 30.54 21.95
N ILE A 476 46.47 29.77 21.05
CA ILE A 476 47.88 29.99 20.73
C ILE A 476 48.13 31.33 20.04
N ALA A 477 47.22 31.77 19.15
CA ALA A 477 47.31 33.09 18.53
C ALA A 477 47.21 34.21 19.59
N LYS A 478 46.33 34.05 20.58
CA LYS A 478 46.21 34.98 21.72
C LYS A 478 47.49 35.00 22.58
N ILE A 479 48.01 33.84 22.97
CA ILE A 479 49.24 33.75 23.77
C ILE A 479 50.43 34.32 23.00
N GLN A 480 50.53 34.05 21.69
CA GLN A 480 51.56 34.63 20.84
C GLN A 480 51.46 36.16 20.82
N GLN A 481 50.25 36.72 20.72
CA GLN A 481 50.02 38.15 20.83
C GLN A 481 50.45 38.70 22.21
N GLU A 482 50.07 38.03 23.31
CA GLU A 482 50.52 38.41 24.67
C GLU A 482 52.06 38.47 24.76
N LYS A 483 52.77 37.45 24.25
CA LYS A 483 54.23 37.43 24.29
C LYS A 483 54.86 38.51 23.40
N ILE A 484 54.24 38.85 22.26
CA ILE A 484 54.67 39.96 21.40
C ILE A 484 54.52 41.30 22.14
N GLU A 485 53.44 41.49 22.88
CA GLU A 485 53.19 42.71 23.66
C GLU A 485 54.14 42.84 24.87
N GLU A 486 54.37 41.75 25.62
CA GLU A 486 55.37 41.71 26.69
C GLU A 486 56.78 42.01 26.16
N LEU A 487 57.17 41.39 25.05
CA LEU A 487 58.44 41.67 24.39
C LEU A 487 58.56 43.15 23.99
N THR A 488 57.47 43.73 23.51
CA THR A 488 57.42 45.15 23.16
C THR A 488 57.66 46.03 24.39
N LEU A 489 57.10 45.69 25.56
CA LEU A 489 57.36 46.42 26.81
C LEU A 489 58.82 46.30 27.27
N TYR A 490 59.42 45.10 27.23
CA TYR A 490 60.85 44.95 27.57
C TYR A 490 61.75 45.74 26.62
N LEU A 491 61.44 45.78 25.33
CA LEU A 491 62.19 46.58 24.35
C LEU A 491 62.07 48.08 24.64
N ILE A 492 60.89 48.57 25.03
CA ILE A 492 60.70 49.97 25.45
C ILE A 492 61.56 50.27 26.71
N GLU A 493 61.55 49.38 27.70
CA GLU A 493 62.37 49.54 28.91
C GLU A 493 63.87 49.52 28.59
N GLN A 494 64.30 48.57 27.76
CA GLN A 494 65.69 48.45 27.33
C GLN A 494 66.15 49.69 26.55
N ASN A 495 65.31 50.22 25.66
CA ASN A 495 65.62 51.45 24.92
C ASN A 495 65.77 52.65 25.86
N LYS A 496 64.88 52.81 26.85
CA LYS A 496 65.01 53.85 27.89
C LYS A 496 66.34 53.74 28.63
N LYS A 497 66.78 52.52 28.96
CA LYS A 497 68.06 52.27 29.62
C LYS A 497 69.25 52.57 28.73
N ILE A 498 69.18 52.25 27.43
CA ILE A 498 70.21 52.61 26.44
C ILE A 498 70.32 54.13 26.29
N GLU A 499 69.20 54.85 26.20
CA GLU A 499 69.19 56.31 26.14
C GLU A 499 69.83 56.94 27.39
N GLU A 500 69.51 56.42 28.58
CA GLU A 500 70.09 56.87 29.84
C GLU A 500 71.59 56.59 29.91
N LEU A 501 72.04 55.38 29.55
CA LEU A 501 73.45 55.05 29.45
C LEU A 501 74.17 55.94 28.42
N THR A 502 73.53 56.25 27.29
CA THR A 502 74.09 57.14 26.26
C THR A 502 74.26 58.56 26.78
N LYS A 503 73.28 59.08 27.55
CA LYS A 503 73.40 60.38 28.24
C LYS A 503 74.56 60.38 29.23
N GLN A 504 74.68 59.32 30.04
CA GLN A 504 75.77 59.19 31.02
C GLN A 504 77.14 59.12 30.35
N VAL A 505 77.28 58.36 29.27
CA VAL A 505 78.50 58.29 28.46
C VAL A 505 78.84 59.66 27.87
N LYS A 506 77.85 60.40 27.36
CA LYS A 506 78.06 61.76 26.85
C LYS A 506 78.58 62.70 27.93
N ILE A 507 77.96 62.69 29.11
CA ILE A 507 78.40 63.50 30.27
C ILE A 507 79.82 63.13 30.71
N LEU A 508 80.17 61.84 30.72
CA LEU A 508 81.51 61.37 31.06
C LEU A 508 82.55 61.77 30.00
N SER A 509 82.18 61.76 28.73
CA SER A 509 83.05 62.17 27.62
C SER A 509 83.31 63.68 27.57
N GLU A 510 82.41 64.50 28.13
CA GLU A 510 82.57 65.96 28.24
C GLU A 510 83.38 66.37 29.49
N ARG A 511 83.72 65.42 30.37
CA ARG A 511 84.46 65.63 31.63
C ARG A 511 85.95 65.25 31.57
N ASN A 512 86.39 64.64 30.47
CA ASN A 512 87.79 64.41 30.11
C ASN A 512 88.17 65.33 28.97
#